data_AF-A0A917LFC1-F1
#
_entry.id   AF-A0A917LFC1-F1
#
_cell.length_a   1.000
_cell.length_b   1.000
_cell.length_c   1.000
_cell.angle_alpha   90.00
_cell.angle_beta   90.00
_cell.angle_gamma   90.00
#
_symmetry.space_group_name_H-M   'P 1'
#
loop_
_entity.id
_entity.type
_entity.pdbx_description
1 polymer ?
#
loop_
_entity_poly.entity_id
_entity_poly.type
_entity_poly.pdbx_seq_one_letter_code
_entity_poly.pdbx_strand_id
1 'polypeptide(L)'
;MVREQSAVFSNGKDFLTLHHFLNETPVEALMGYATDIEWHEAIDADQPAAGFLSFMEGSGYHVKLPHQAWIDDWSNAILSSVLSSVERNWHTFSPKHKLQCWITDGKDYFNVEFFFDYPLPPYGVGEPLDWPPLQEQSEVTKLDLFELMGVNLPKPDRSISKPAAEGEAFEIADGVNPDLLAETYAVIEHCMVMYSHVLIAYSGGKDSHSCLQLVLRYKLEHPECTTKITVISADTLIENVLLVNHIYKVKERVESLGLGIDFRIVTPELDETFHVCVFGKGYAPPSSMNRWCVDRLKKRPADEVLEEYAGYYANQTGDHIVLLLGTRSAESSNRARSMTKFFGDEFFGEHQITGRTCAPIKRWTARDVITYLVRTEAPWEDYGNYNLINLYGSAAGGWEECPIGAAMTDINEGVSSCTSSSGARMGCTFCSVVKEDTSLINMAKDFPDELGPFVAMRKVFKAAQDIRYGSLTGYKRVRGTKAGEEGQMLGQLTSGLGDLTLDIRVLLLEKMFDLGLTIPQNEVFKIYSIVREREFPEGIALTRRFKDALFAFLPVHPGHFETSYSPIWDPWGSGVDAFTEEDVKAIERIKAQEAAARAAVAEPEIMTTILPEVI
;
A
#
# COMPACT_ATOMS: atom_id res chain seq x y z
N MET A 1 -15.23 -18.35 -1.89
CA MET A 1 -14.39 -18.17 -0.68
C MET A 1 -14.86 -16.94 0.07
N VAL A 2 -16.05 -17.07 0.65
CA VAL A 2 -16.42 -16.29 1.82
C VAL A 2 -15.72 -17.02 2.97
N ARG A 3 -14.92 -16.32 3.79
CA ARG A 3 -14.12 -16.95 4.86
C ARG A 3 -15.06 -17.68 5.83
N GLU A 4 -14.55 -18.60 6.67
CA GLU A 4 -15.33 -19.24 7.76
C GLU A 4 -16.08 -18.24 8.65
N GLN A 5 -15.70 -16.96 8.57
CA GLN A 5 -16.22 -15.84 9.34
C GLN A 5 -17.27 -15.00 8.61
N SER A 6 -17.80 -15.48 7.48
CA SER A 6 -18.74 -14.70 6.68
C SER A 6 -19.77 -15.62 6.00
N ALA A 7 -20.98 -15.11 5.77
CA ALA A 7 -22.06 -15.84 5.11
C ALA A 7 -22.85 -14.90 4.20
N VAL A 8 -23.30 -15.39 3.05
CA VAL A 8 -24.15 -14.64 2.11
C VAL A 8 -25.49 -15.36 2.01
N PHE A 9 -26.56 -14.63 2.33
CA PHE A 9 -27.94 -15.07 2.26
C PHE A 9 -28.66 -14.36 1.10
N SER A 10 -29.70 -14.98 0.56
CA SER A 10 -30.48 -14.43 -0.53
C SER A 10 -31.98 -14.47 -0.26
N ASN A 11 -32.68 -13.45 -0.74
CA ASN A 11 -34.13 -13.42 -0.87
C ASN A 11 -34.48 -12.81 -2.24
N GLY A 12 -34.60 -13.65 -3.26
CA GLY A 12 -34.76 -13.20 -4.64
C GLY A 12 -33.51 -12.47 -5.14
N LYS A 13 -33.60 -11.16 -5.31
CA LYS A 13 -32.48 -10.30 -5.74
C LYS A 13 -31.84 -9.50 -4.60
N ASP A 14 -32.37 -9.61 -3.39
CA ASP A 14 -31.78 -8.98 -2.23
C ASP A 14 -30.79 -9.94 -1.59
N PHE A 15 -29.60 -9.45 -1.27
CA PHE A 15 -28.56 -10.23 -0.60
C PHE A 15 -28.18 -9.60 0.73
N LEU A 16 -27.97 -10.47 1.71
CA LEU A 16 -27.48 -10.15 3.05
C LEU A 16 -26.13 -10.82 3.22
N THR A 17 -25.07 -10.05 3.43
CA THR A 17 -23.77 -10.59 3.84
C THR A 17 -23.56 -10.33 5.33
N LEU A 18 -23.42 -11.41 6.10
CA LEU A 18 -23.12 -11.36 7.53
C LEU A 18 -21.65 -11.68 7.74
N HIS A 19 -20.89 -10.73 8.30
CA HIS A 19 -19.52 -10.92 8.74
C HIS A 19 -19.47 -10.92 10.27
N HIS A 20 -18.75 -11.87 10.87
CA HIS A 20 -18.65 -11.97 12.33
C HIS A 20 -17.23 -11.85 12.87
N PHE A 21 -17.14 -11.27 14.07
CA PHE A 21 -15.94 -11.10 14.88
C PHE A 21 -16.19 -11.71 16.27
N LEU A 22 -16.46 -13.02 16.31
CA LEU A 22 -16.71 -13.73 17.56
C LEU A 22 -15.44 -13.80 18.41
N ASN A 23 -15.49 -13.31 19.64
CA ASN A 23 -14.33 -13.17 20.53
C ASN A 23 -13.16 -12.34 19.95
N GLU A 24 -13.43 -11.48 18.95
CA GLU A 24 -12.46 -10.58 18.35
C GLU A 24 -12.98 -9.15 18.46
N THR A 25 -12.13 -8.20 18.85
CA THR A 25 -12.48 -6.77 18.79
C THR A 25 -12.08 -6.21 17.42
N PRO A 26 -13.03 -5.67 16.63
CA PRO A 26 -12.72 -5.04 15.35
C PRO A 26 -11.80 -3.82 15.52
N VAL A 27 -11.08 -3.48 14.45
CA VAL A 27 -10.30 -2.24 14.37
C VAL A 27 -11.27 -1.08 14.22
N GLU A 28 -11.41 -0.30 15.29
CA GLU A 28 -12.33 0.84 15.41
C GLU A 28 -12.21 1.84 14.24
N ALA A 29 -10.98 2.12 13.78
CA ALA A 29 -10.73 3.02 12.66
C ALA A 29 -11.38 2.59 11.32
N LEU A 30 -11.82 1.34 11.20
CA LEU A 30 -12.52 0.82 10.02
C LEU A 30 -14.02 0.60 10.26
N MET A 31 -14.53 0.90 11.45
CA MET A 31 -15.96 0.79 11.75
C MET A 31 -16.73 2.04 11.28
N GLY A 32 -16.05 3.18 11.16
CA GLY A 32 -16.65 4.47 10.83
C GLY A 32 -17.39 5.10 12.02
N TYR A 33 -17.71 6.38 11.89
CA TYR A 33 -18.49 7.10 12.90
C TYR A 33 -19.96 6.72 12.78
N ALA A 34 -20.60 6.40 13.91
CA ALA A 34 -22.04 6.15 13.94
C ALA A 34 -22.80 7.46 13.63
N THR A 35 -23.81 7.37 12.77
CA THR A 35 -24.76 8.45 12.53
C THR A 35 -25.83 8.47 13.63
N ASP A 36 -26.45 9.63 13.84
CA ASP A 36 -27.64 9.78 14.69
C ASP A 36 -28.93 9.26 14.01
N ILE A 37 -28.80 8.68 12.81
CA ILE A 37 -29.92 8.11 12.03
C ILE A 37 -30.18 6.70 12.54
N GLU A 38 -31.42 6.47 12.98
CA GLU A 38 -31.90 5.15 13.33
C GLU A 38 -32.22 4.34 12.06
N TRP A 39 -31.96 3.03 12.08
CA TRP A 39 -32.13 2.22 10.87
C TRP A 39 -33.57 2.16 10.36
N HIS A 40 -34.55 2.34 11.25
CA HIS A 40 -35.98 2.40 10.90
C HIS A 40 -36.35 3.65 10.08
N GLU A 41 -35.50 4.67 10.08
CA GLU A 41 -35.69 5.87 9.24
C GLU A 41 -35.20 5.61 7.82
N ALA A 42 -34.14 4.82 7.68
CA ALA A 42 -33.46 4.56 6.41
C ALA A 42 -34.04 3.38 5.61
N ILE A 43 -34.65 2.40 6.28
CA ILE A 43 -35.12 1.15 5.67
C ILE A 43 -36.63 1.02 5.84
N ASP A 44 -37.34 0.76 4.74
CA ASP A 44 -38.79 0.53 4.77
C ASP A 44 -39.14 -0.76 5.53
N ALA A 45 -40.21 -0.70 6.33
CA ALA A 45 -40.61 -1.80 7.21
C ALA A 45 -41.01 -3.10 6.49
N ASP A 46 -41.34 -3.03 5.20
CA ASP A 46 -41.69 -4.19 4.36
C ASP A 46 -40.46 -4.89 3.77
N GLN A 47 -39.27 -4.29 3.86
CA GLN A 47 -38.05 -4.88 3.34
C GLN A 47 -37.54 -6.02 4.24
N PRO A 48 -36.98 -7.11 3.65
CA PRO A 48 -36.39 -8.20 4.41
C PRO A 48 -35.30 -7.75 5.41
N ALA A 49 -34.57 -6.69 5.06
CA ALA A 49 -33.55 -6.07 5.91
C ALA A 49 -34.13 -5.53 7.23
N ALA A 50 -35.28 -4.86 7.20
CA ALA A 50 -35.94 -4.36 8.41
C ALA A 50 -36.35 -5.48 9.36
N GLY A 51 -36.85 -6.60 8.81
CA GLY A 51 -37.16 -7.79 9.61
C GLY A 51 -35.93 -8.38 10.31
N PHE A 52 -34.80 -8.47 9.61
CA PHE A 52 -33.55 -8.98 10.18
C PHE A 52 -33.02 -8.06 11.30
N LEU A 53 -33.00 -6.74 11.09
CA LEU A 53 -32.53 -5.79 12.08
C LEU A 53 -33.43 -5.77 13.33
N SER A 54 -34.75 -5.80 13.14
CA SER A 54 -35.71 -5.92 14.25
C SER A 54 -35.49 -7.18 15.08
N PHE A 55 -35.18 -8.31 14.43
CA PHE A 55 -34.85 -9.55 15.11
C PHE A 55 -33.56 -9.45 15.94
N MET A 56 -32.52 -8.80 15.41
CA MET A 56 -31.26 -8.59 16.12
C MET A 56 -31.45 -7.71 17.36
N GLU A 57 -32.22 -6.62 17.26
CA GLU A 57 -32.55 -5.76 18.40
C GLU A 57 -33.40 -6.49 19.44
N GLY A 58 -34.42 -7.24 19.00
CA GLY A 58 -35.23 -8.08 19.90
C GLY A 58 -34.41 -9.14 20.63
N SER A 59 -33.28 -9.56 20.05
CA SER A 59 -32.32 -10.50 20.64
C SER A 59 -31.28 -9.83 21.58
N GLY A 60 -31.39 -8.52 21.82
CA GLY A 60 -30.53 -7.77 22.74
C GLY A 60 -29.27 -7.17 22.12
N TYR A 61 -29.16 -7.13 20.79
CA TYR A 61 -28.06 -6.44 20.11
C TYR A 61 -28.40 -4.99 19.81
N HIS A 62 -27.37 -4.14 19.73
CA HIS A 62 -27.48 -2.75 19.28
C HIS A 62 -27.03 -2.63 17.84
N VAL A 63 -27.87 -2.04 16.99
CA VAL A 63 -27.54 -1.73 15.59
C VAL A 63 -26.98 -0.32 15.50
N LYS A 64 -25.89 -0.16 14.76
CA LYS A 64 -25.24 1.14 14.48
C LYS A 64 -25.05 1.30 12.98
N LEU A 65 -25.57 2.41 12.45
CA LEU A 65 -25.33 2.80 11.07
C LEU A 65 -24.08 3.68 11.00
N PRO A 66 -23.00 3.25 10.33
CA PRO A 66 -21.85 4.09 10.10
C PRO A 66 -22.14 5.10 8.99
N HIS A 67 -21.50 6.25 9.07
CA HIS A 67 -21.52 7.27 8.02
C HIS A 67 -20.89 6.71 6.74
N GLN A 68 -21.68 6.62 5.67
CA GLN A 68 -21.34 5.88 4.46
C GLN A 68 -21.98 6.50 3.21
N ALA A 69 -21.44 6.19 2.03
CA ALA A 69 -21.85 6.78 0.77
C ALA A 69 -23.33 6.53 0.47
N TRP A 70 -23.86 5.38 0.90
CA TRP A 70 -25.28 5.08 0.80
C TRP A 70 -26.14 6.06 1.62
N ILE A 71 -25.74 6.38 2.85
CA ILE A 71 -26.48 7.33 3.72
C ILE A 71 -26.37 8.76 3.17
N ASP A 72 -25.20 9.14 2.66
CA ASP A 72 -24.99 10.44 2.01
C ASP A 72 -25.99 10.61 0.85
N ASP A 73 -26.12 9.58 0.02
CA ASP A 73 -27.03 9.59 -1.13
C ASP A 73 -28.51 9.56 -0.73
N TRP A 74 -28.89 8.72 0.23
CA TRP A 74 -30.24 8.66 0.79
C TRP A 74 -30.69 10.00 1.39
N SER A 75 -29.80 10.65 2.15
CA SER A 75 -30.09 11.97 2.76
C SER A 75 -30.31 13.05 1.70
N ASN A 76 -29.49 13.04 0.63
CA ASN A 76 -29.65 13.94 -0.50
C ASN A 76 -30.95 13.67 -1.28
N ALA A 77 -31.33 12.39 -1.44
CA ALA A 77 -32.59 11.97 -2.05
C ALA A 77 -33.78 12.61 -1.33
N ILE A 78 -33.81 12.52 0.00
CA ILE A 78 -34.88 13.07 0.82
C ILE A 78 -34.98 14.58 0.61
N LEU A 79 -33.86 15.30 0.70
CA LEU A 79 -33.85 16.74 0.46
C LEU A 79 -34.35 17.12 -0.94
N SER A 80 -33.94 16.36 -1.96
CA SER A 80 -34.37 16.60 -3.35
C SER A 80 -35.86 16.30 -3.59
N SER A 81 -36.41 15.27 -2.95
CA SER A 81 -37.82 14.88 -3.08
C SER A 81 -38.76 15.85 -2.35
N VAL A 82 -38.28 16.48 -1.27
CA VAL A 82 -38.97 17.60 -0.61
C VAL A 82 -38.99 18.85 -1.49
N LEU A 83 -37.96 19.05 -2.33
CA LEU A 83 -37.80 20.24 -3.19
C LEU A 83 -38.28 20.05 -4.64
N SER A 84 -38.49 18.82 -5.11
CA SER A 84 -38.92 18.52 -6.48
C SER A 84 -39.57 17.12 -6.60
N SER A 85 -40.61 17.01 -7.43
CA SER A 85 -41.35 15.75 -7.70
C SER A 85 -40.61 14.83 -8.68
N VAL A 86 -39.32 14.56 -8.45
CA VAL A 86 -38.54 13.65 -9.31
C VAL A 86 -38.62 12.24 -8.72
N GLU A 87 -39.31 11.36 -9.44
CA GLU A 87 -39.40 9.93 -9.12
C GLU A 87 -38.04 9.24 -9.26
N ARG A 88 -37.63 8.54 -8.19
CA ARG A 88 -36.55 7.53 -8.09
C ARG A 88 -35.12 8.06 -8.27
N ASN A 89 -34.37 8.04 -7.17
CA ASN A 89 -32.93 8.25 -7.18
C ASN A 89 -32.22 7.07 -7.84
N TRP A 90 -31.60 7.34 -8.98
CA TRP A 90 -30.79 6.43 -9.79
C TRP A 90 -29.46 6.01 -9.12
N HIS A 91 -29.15 6.58 -7.95
CA HIS A 91 -27.88 6.42 -7.23
C HIS A 91 -27.84 5.29 -6.18
N THR A 92 -29.01 4.78 -5.74
CA THR A 92 -29.11 3.67 -4.77
C THR A 92 -28.90 2.28 -5.38
N PHE A 93 -28.85 2.19 -6.71
CA PHE A 93 -28.65 0.92 -7.44
C PHE A 93 -27.17 0.63 -7.76
N SER A 94 -26.24 1.49 -7.34
CA SER A 94 -24.82 1.25 -7.62
C SER A 94 -24.31 0.02 -6.83
N PRO A 95 -23.59 -0.90 -7.48
CA PRO A 95 -23.09 -2.14 -6.85
C PRO A 95 -22.08 -1.92 -5.74
N LYS A 96 -21.58 -0.68 -5.64
CA LYS A 96 -20.60 -0.27 -4.65
C LYS A 96 -21.21 0.51 -3.48
N HIS A 97 -22.49 0.91 -3.58
CA HIS A 97 -23.26 1.54 -2.49
C HIS A 97 -24.08 0.47 -1.77
N LYS A 98 -23.41 -0.48 -1.12
CA LYS A 98 -24.08 -1.41 -0.20
C LYS A 98 -24.39 -0.70 1.11
N LEU A 99 -25.53 -1.03 1.75
CA LEU A 99 -25.83 -0.52 3.08
C LEU A 99 -25.13 -1.40 4.10
N GLN A 100 -24.21 -0.80 4.85
CA GLN A 100 -23.44 -1.44 5.89
C GLN A 100 -24.00 -1.08 7.27
N CYS A 101 -24.10 -2.03 8.19
CA CYS A 101 -24.39 -1.76 9.60
C CYS A 101 -23.55 -2.62 10.54
N TRP A 102 -23.19 -2.05 11.69
CA TRP A 102 -22.50 -2.74 12.75
C TRP A 102 -23.49 -3.13 13.84
N ILE A 103 -23.50 -4.40 14.21
CA ILE A 103 -24.39 -4.95 15.24
C ILE A 103 -23.55 -5.53 16.38
N THR A 104 -23.82 -5.14 17.62
CA THR A 104 -23.01 -5.56 18.78
C THR A 104 -23.80 -5.58 20.09
N ASP A 105 -23.45 -6.51 20.98
CA ASP A 105 -23.89 -6.57 22.39
C ASP A 105 -22.77 -6.10 23.36
N GLY A 106 -21.67 -5.56 22.82
CA GLY A 106 -20.46 -5.17 23.55
C GLY A 106 -19.41 -6.27 23.68
N LYS A 107 -19.74 -7.54 23.38
CA LYS A 107 -18.79 -8.67 23.36
C LYS A 107 -18.55 -9.18 21.95
N ASP A 108 -19.62 -9.42 21.21
CA ASP A 108 -19.59 -9.90 19.83
C ASP A 108 -19.91 -8.74 18.88
N TYR A 109 -19.25 -8.76 17.71
CA TYR A 109 -19.44 -7.76 16.68
C TYR A 109 -19.79 -8.43 15.36
N PHE A 110 -20.80 -7.90 14.71
CA PHE A 110 -21.20 -8.28 13.36
C PHE A 110 -21.14 -7.05 12.46
N ASN A 111 -20.61 -7.24 11.27
CA ASN A 111 -20.74 -6.28 10.20
C ASN A 111 -21.68 -6.89 9.15
N VAL A 112 -22.76 -6.19 8.86
CA VAL A 112 -23.83 -6.67 8.00
C VAL A 112 -23.92 -5.78 6.77
N GLU A 113 -23.99 -6.40 5.61
CA GLU A 113 -24.07 -5.71 4.33
C GLU A 113 -25.35 -6.11 3.59
N PHE A 114 -26.14 -5.12 3.22
CA PHE A 114 -27.33 -5.30 2.41
C PHE A 114 -27.07 -4.82 0.97
N PHE A 115 -27.40 -5.68 0.02
CA PHE A 115 -27.40 -5.40 -1.40
C PHE A 115 -28.83 -5.52 -1.93
N PHE A 116 -29.40 -4.42 -2.43
CA PHE A 116 -30.80 -4.35 -2.85
C PHE A 116 -30.93 -4.47 -4.37
N ASP A 117 -31.87 -5.30 -4.86
CA ASP A 117 -32.17 -5.56 -6.28
C ASP A 117 -30.93 -5.90 -7.14
N TYR A 118 -30.05 -6.78 -6.63
CA TYR A 118 -28.87 -7.24 -7.35
C TYR A 118 -29.12 -8.55 -8.12
N PRO A 119 -28.64 -8.68 -9.37
CA PRO A 119 -28.87 -9.89 -10.18
C PRO A 119 -27.86 -11.02 -9.91
N LEU A 120 -26.75 -10.73 -9.23
CA LEU A 120 -25.71 -11.69 -8.90
C LEU A 120 -25.42 -11.64 -7.39
N PRO A 121 -25.17 -12.77 -6.73
CA PRO A 121 -24.72 -12.76 -5.34
C PRO A 121 -23.35 -12.07 -5.20
N PRO A 122 -23.06 -11.37 -4.10
CA PRO A 122 -21.77 -10.72 -3.87
C PRO A 122 -20.63 -11.72 -3.59
N TYR A 123 -19.39 -11.24 -3.67
CA TYR A 123 -18.16 -11.93 -3.27
C TYR A 123 -17.83 -13.24 -4.00
N GLY A 124 -18.40 -13.46 -5.17
CA GLY A 124 -18.16 -14.67 -5.99
C GLY A 124 -18.81 -15.92 -5.41
N VAL A 125 -19.85 -15.77 -4.59
CA VAL A 125 -20.61 -16.91 -4.06
C VAL A 125 -21.42 -17.54 -5.19
N GLY A 126 -21.31 -18.87 -5.35
CA GLY A 126 -22.08 -19.60 -6.36
C GLY A 126 -23.52 -19.80 -5.95
N GLU A 127 -23.73 -20.39 -4.77
CA GLU A 127 -25.04 -20.67 -4.18
C GLU A 127 -25.13 -19.96 -2.82
N PRO A 128 -25.88 -18.84 -2.72
CA PRO A 128 -26.13 -18.18 -1.45
C PRO A 128 -27.06 -19.02 -0.56
N LEU A 129 -27.00 -18.80 0.74
CA LEU A 129 -27.88 -19.44 1.71
C LEU A 129 -29.31 -18.88 1.61
N ASP A 130 -30.29 -19.68 2.02
CA ASP A 130 -31.67 -19.21 2.17
C ASP A 130 -31.76 -18.15 3.26
N TRP A 131 -32.58 -17.12 3.04
CA TRP A 131 -32.80 -16.06 4.03
C TRP A 131 -33.07 -16.64 5.43
N PRO A 132 -32.40 -16.14 6.48
CA PRO A 132 -32.50 -16.75 7.81
C PRO A 132 -33.95 -16.71 8.33
N PRO A 133 -34.44 -17.80 8.94
CA PRO A 133 -35.78 -17.80 9.53
C PRO A 133 -35.79 -16.90 10.77
N LEU A 134 -36.49 -15.77 10.70
CA LEU A 134 -36.52 -14.73 11.75
C LEU A 134 -37.51 -15.02 12.90
N GLN A 135 -37.80 -16.30 13.18
CA GLN A 135 -38.70 -16.69 14.28
C GLN A 135 -37.91 -16.89 15.58
N GLU A 136 -38.51 -16.56 16.74
CA GLU A 136 -37.98 -16.95 18.06
C GLU A 136 -37.90 -18.48 18.14
N GLN A 137 -36.76 -19.05 17.76
CA GLN A 137 -36.48 -20.45 18.06
C GLN A 137 -36.09 -20.54 19.54
N SER A 138 -37.01 -21.06 20.35
CA SER A 138 -36.84 -21.30 21.79
C SER A 138 -35.81 -22.39 22.14
N GLU A 139 -35.08 -22.92 21.16
CA GLU A 139 -33.96 -23.83 21.38
C GLU A 139 -32.76 -23.33 20.58
N VAL A 140 -31.80 -22.72 21.29
CA VAL A 140 -30.43 -22.60 20.77
C VAL A 140 -29.85 -24.01 20.78
N THR A 141 -30.11 -24.76 19.73
CA THR A 141 -29.32 -25.95 19.44
C THR A 141 -27.92 -25.42 19.15
N LYS A 142 -26.98 -25.64 20.08
CA LYS A 142 -25.54 -25.46 19.82
C LYS A 142 -25.18 -26.44 18.69
N LEU A 143 -25.38 -26.02 17.45
CA LEU A 143 -24.86 -26.72 16.30
C LEU A 143 -23.36 -26.41 16.28
N ASP A 144 -22.57 -27.43 16.60
CA ASP A 144 -21.14 -27.37 16.42
C ASP A 144 -20.89 -27.16 14.92
N LEU A 145 -20.04 -26.20 14.55
CA LEU A 145 -19.81 -25.78 13.16
C LEU A 145 -19.43 -26.95 12.23
N PHE A 146 -18.95 -28.04 12.83
CA PHE A 146 -18.58 -29.29 12.17
C PHE A 146 -19.77 -30.20 11.79
N GLU A 147 -20.94 -30.06 12.41
CA GLU A 147 -22.14 -30.84 12.06
C GLU A 147 -22.82 -30.32 10.78
N LEU A 148 -22.69 -29.02 10.49
CA LEU A 148 -23.32 -28.37 9.33
C LEU A 148 -22.60 -28.63 8.00
N MET A 149 -21.33 -29.05 8.04
CA MET A 149 -20.52 -29.24 6.83
C MET A 149 -20.34 -30.69 6.40
N GLY A 150 -20.70 -31.71 7.19
CA GLY A 150 -20.59 -33.12 6.78
C GLY A 150 -19.17 -33.57 6.35
N VAL A 151 -18.13 -32.78 6.62
CA VAL A 151 -16.74 -33.10 6.26
C VAL A 151 -15.97 -33.43 7.53
N ASN A 152 -15.71 -34.72 7.73
CA ASN A 152 -14.74 -35.19 8.71
C ASN A 152 -13.33 -34.91 8.15
N LEU A 153 -12.82 -33.70 8.38
CA LEU A 153 -11.41 -33.40 8.09
C LEU A 153 -10.53 -34.03 9.19
N PRO A 154 -9.53 -34.86 8.84
CA PRO A 154 -8.58 -35.32 9.83
C PRO A 154 -7.85 -34.11 10.43
N LYS A 155 -7.92 -33.97 11.76
CA LYS A 155 -7.13 -32.96 12.48
C LYS A 155 -5.66 -33.14 12.09
N PRO A 156 -4.97 -32.11 11.57
CA PRO A 156 -3.54 -32.21 11.38
C PRO A 156 -2.89 -32.41 12.75
N ASP A 157 -2.10 -33.47 12.85
CA ASP A 157 -1.30 -33.79 14.02
C ASP A 157 -0.44 -32.58 14.41
N ARG A 158 -0.79 -31.95 15.55
CA ARG A 158 -0.02 -30.85 16.15
C ARG A 158 1.07 -31.39 17.08
N SER A 159 1.65 -32.54 16.77
CA SER A 159 2.84 -33.08 17.42
C SER A 159 4.02 -33.25 16.45
N ILE A 160 4.29 -32.23 15.65
CA ILE A 160 5.63 -32.03 15.09
C ILE A 160 6.09 -30.65 15.51
N SER A 161 6.60 -30.56 16.74
CA SER A 161 7.59 -29.55 17.06
C SER A 161 8.69 -29.68 16.02
N LYS A 162 8.83 -28.68 15.14
CA LYS A 162 10.07 -28.52 14.39
C LYS A 162 11.20 -28.58 15.41
N PRO A 163 12.25 -29.39 15.19
CA PRO A 163 13.46 -29.20 15.97
C PRO A 163 13.84 -27.73 15.79
N ALA A 164 14.02 -27.01 16.89
CA ALA A 164 14.86 -25.83 16.85
C ALA A 164 16.16 -26.31 16.20
N ALA A 165 16.50 -25.75 15.04
CA ALA A 165 17.81 -25.98 14.47
C ALA A 165 18.80 -25.63 15.59
N GLU A 166 19.63 -26.60 15.96
CA GLU A 166 20.68 -26.42 16.95
C GLU A 166 21.40 -25.12 16.61
N GLY A 167 21.44 -24.21 17.59
CA GLY A 167 22.19 -22.99 17.48
C GLY A 167 23.65 -23.35 17.35
N GLU A 168 24.12 -23.53 16.12
CA GLU A 168 25.54 -23.44 15.82
C GLU A 168 25.97 -22.03 16.20
N ALA A 169 26.87 -21.94 17.17
CA ALA A 169 27.57 -20.71 17.49
C ALA A 169 28.14 -20.16 16.18
N PHE A 170 27.62 -19.01 15.78
CA PHE A 170 28.01 -18.32 14.56
C PHE A 170 29.31 -17.57 14.87
N GLU A 171 30.45 -18.26 14.76
CA GLU A 171 31.74 -17.59 14.78
C GLU A 171 31.93 -16.86 13.44
N ILE A 172 32.31 -15.59 13.44
CA ILE A 172 32.62 -14.91 12.18
C ILE A 172 34.01 -15.32 11.76
N ALA A 173 34.08 -15.94 10.58
CA ALA A 173 35.35 -16.35 10.02
C ALA A 173 36.25 -15.12 9.82
N ASP A 174 37.57 -15.34 9.87
CA ASP A 174 38.57 -14.29 9.62
C ASP A 174 38.45 -13.68 8.21
N GLY A 175 37.79 -14.39 7.29
CA GLY A 175 37.42 -13.90 5.97
C GLY A 175 36.42 -14.84 5.27
N VAL A 176 35.93 -14.42 4.11
CA VAL A 176 35.17 -15.29 3.21
C VAL A 176 36.11 -16.38 2.68
N ASN A 177 35.59 -17.59 2.46
CA ASN A 177 36.37 -18.68 1.85
C ASN A 177 37.07 -18.18 0.56
N PRO A 178 38.42 -18.25 0.46
CA PRO A 178 39.16 -17.76 -0.69
C PRO A 178 38.74 -18.41 -2.02
N ASP A 179 38.38 -19.69 -2.01
CA ASP A 179 37.94 -20.41 -3.21
C ASP A 179 36.58 -19.88 -3.70
N LEU A 180 35.66 -19.60 -2.78
CA LEU A 180 34.36 -19.01 -3.09
C LEU A 180 34.51 -17.58 -3.64
N LEU A 181 35.43 -16.80 -3.05
CA LEU A 181 35.71 -15.45 -3.50
C LEU A 181 36.36 -15.45 -4.89
N ALA A 182 37.29 -16.37 -5.14
CA ALA A 182 37.91 -16.56 -6.46
C ALA A 182 36.90 -17.00 -7.52
N GLU A 183 36.00 -17.95 -7.21
CA GLU A 183 34.89 -18.32 -8.10
C GLU A 183 34.01 -17.11 -8.43
N THR A 184 33.69 -16.30 -7.43
CA THR A 184 32.86 -15.09 -7.59
C THR A 184 33.54 -14.06 -8.49
N TYR A 185 34.83 -13.79 -8.28
CA TYR A 185 35.58 -12.87 -9.13
C TYR A 185 35.75 -13.40 -10.56
N ALA A 186 35.92 -14.72 -10.76
CA ALA A 186 35.95 -15.31 -12.09
C ALA A 186 34.63 -15.12 -12.85
N VAL A 187 33.49 -15.19 -12.15
CA VAL A 187 32.17 -14.91 -12.74
C VAL A 187 32.02 -13.42 -13.09
N ILE A 188 32.50 -12.52 -12.23
CA ILE A 188 32.49 -11.07 -12.47
C ILE A 188 33.40 -10.71 -13.64
N GLU A 189 34.62 -11.26 -13.68
CA GLU A 189 35.56 -11.13 -14.79
C GLU A 189 34.91 -11.58 -16.10
N HIS A 190 34.27 -12.76 -16.11
CA HIS A 190 33.55 -13.23 -17.29
C HIS A 190 32.49 -12.22 -17.74
N CYS A 191 31.72 -11.63 -16.81
CA CYS A 191 30.74 -10.60 -17.15
C CYS A 191 31.41 -9.34 -17.71
N MET A 192 32.52 -8.91 -17.13
CA MET A 192 33.24 -7.71 -17.55
C MET A 192 33.93 -7.89 -18.90
N VAL A 193 34.43 -9.08 -19.22
CA VAL A 193 35.15 -9.34 -20.48
C VAL A 193 34.19 -9.64 -21.64
N MET A 194 33.11 -10.38 -21.38
CA MET A 194 32.22 -10.85 -22.45
C MET A 194 31.14 -9.86 -22.86
N TYR A 195 30.82 -8.88 -22.01
CA TYR A 195 29.73 -7.94 -22.23
C TYR A 195 30.27 -6.51 -22.25
N SER A 196 29.80 -5.71 -23.20
CA SER A 196 30.22 -4.30 -23.35
C SER A 196 29.58 -3.40 -22.29
N HIS A 197 28.49 -3.85 -21.66
CA HIS A 197 27.81 -3.15 -20.57
C HIS A 197 27.28 -4.13 -19.52
N VAL A 198 27.64 -3.88 -18.27
CA VAL A 198 27.17 -4.58 -17.08
C VAL A 198 26.15 -3.71 -16.34
N LEU A 199 24.90 -4.18 -16.24
CA LEU A 199 23.84 -3.55 -15.47
C LEU A 199 23.75 -4.23 -14.10
N ILE A 200 23.61 -3.48 -13.01
CA ILE A 200 23.54 -4.04 -11.64
C ILE A 200 22.22 -3.62 -11.00
N ALA A 201 21.38 -4.59 -10.64
CA ALA A 201 20.17 -4.29 -9.85
C ALA A 201 20.52 -4.11 -8.37
N TYR A 202 20.28 -2.92 -7.84
CA TYR A 202 20.64 -2.53 -6.48
C TYR A 202 19.41 -2.12 -5.66
N SER A 203 19.17 -2.78 -4.53
CA SER A 203 18.01 -2.51 -3.66
C SER A 203 18.35 -1.83 -2.35
N GLY A 204 19.62 -1.49 -2.10
CA GLY A 204 20.07 -1.01 -0.78
C GLY A 204 20.19 -2.10 0.28
N GLY A 205 19.84 -3.36 -0.02
CA GLY A 205 19.99 -4.48 0.91
C GLY A 205 21.40 -5.09 0.88
N LYS A 206 21.75 -5.83 1.95
CA LYS A 206 23.06 -6.49 2.13
C LYS A 206 23.56 -7.25 0.90
N ASP A 207 22.66 -8.00 0.25
CA ASP A 207 23.01 -8.90 -0.85
C ASP A 207 23.36 -8.12 -2.13
N SER A 208 22.53 -7.13 -2.47
CA SER A 208 22.81 -6.24 -3.59
C SER A 208 23.99 -5.31 -3.34
N HIS A 209 24.24 -4.94 -2.07
CA HIS A 209 25.37 -4.10 -1.69
C HIS A 209 26.69 -4.85 -1.80
N SER A 210 26.77 -6.10 -1.35
CA SER A 210 27.96 -6.95 -1.57
C SER A 210 28.20 -7.20 -3.05
N CYS A 211 27.15 -7.44 -3.85
CA CYS A 211 27.28 -7.60 -5.30
C CYS A 211 27.88 -6.35 -5.96
N LEU A 212 27.35 -5.16 -5.63
CA LEU A 212 27.90 -3.88 -6.11
C LEU A 212 29.35 -3.69 -5.68
N GLN A 213 29.65 -3.93 -4.40
CA GLN A 213 31.00 -3.79 -3.84
C GLN A 213 32.01 -4.70 -4.57
N LEU A 214 31.68 -5.97 -4.77
CA LEU A 214 32.54 -6.93 -5.50
C LEU A 214 32.84 -6.46 -6.93
N VAL A 215 31.80 -6.00 -7.64
CA VAL A 215 31.92 -5.53 -9.02
C VAL A 215 32.80 -4.27 -9.12
N LEU A 216 32.59 -3.29 -8.24
CA LEU A 216 33.37 -2.06 -8.27
C LEU A 216 34.81 -2.27 -7.82
N ARG A 217 35.06 -3.16 -6.87
CA ARG A 217 36.42 -3.56 -6.50
C ARG A 217 37.17 -4.20 -7.66
N TYR A 218 36.54 -5.14 -8.36
CA TYR A 218 37.13 -5.73 -9.57
C TYR A 218 37.49 -4.65 -10.60
N LYS A 219 36.58 -3.69 -10.83
CA LYS A 219 36.81 -2.59 -11.77
C LYS A 219 37.98 -1.68 -11.37
N LEU A 220 38.15 -1.40 -10.08
CA LEU A 220 39.26 -0.59 -9.55
C LEU A 220 40.60 -1.32 -9.65
N GLU A 221 40.60 -2.63 -9.42
CA GLU A 221 41.78 -3.49 -9.52
C GLU A 221 42.20 -3.75 -10.98
N HIS A 222 41.30 -3.53 -11.95
CA HIS A 222 41.51 -3.73 -13.39
C HIS A 222 41.19 -2.45 -14.20
N PRO A 223 41.99 -1.37 -14.12
CA PRO A 223 41.73 -0.10 -14.81
C PRO A 223 41.68 -0.21 -16.34
N GLU A 224 42.25 -1.26 -16.91
CA GLU A 224 42.19 -1.60 -18.34
C GLU A 224 40.81 -2.08 -18.79
N CYS A 225 39.95 -2.51 -17.86
CA CYS A 225 38.58 -2.89 -18.16
C CYS A 225 37.82 -1.67 -18.70
N THR A 226 37.37 -1.73 -19.96
CA THR A 226 36.62 -0.63 -20.61
C THR A 226 35.11 -0.76 -20.46
N THR A 227 34.63 -1.86 -19.87
CA THR A 227 33.21 -2.21 -19.74
C THR A 227 32.44 -1.17 -18.96
N LYS A 228 31.33 -0.70 -19.52
CA LYS A 228 30.47 0.28 -18.86
C LYS A 228 29.66 -0.38 -17.76
N ILE A 229 29.44 0.35 -16.68
CA ILE A 229 28.67 -0.11 -15.53
C ILE A 229 27.53 0.87 -15.30
N THR A 230 26.30 0.34 -15.25
CA THR A 230 25.13 1.08 -14.76
C THR A 230 24.55 0.38 -13.56
N VAL A 231 24.28 1.13 -12.51
CA VAL A 231 23.55 0.66 -11.33
C VAL A 231 22.11 1.14 -11.44
N ILE A 232 21.15 0.22 -11.29
CA ILE A 232 19.72 0.51 -11.35
C ILE A 232 19.13 0.22 -9.98
N SER A 233 18.56 1.23 -9.35
CA SER A 233 17.81 1.12 -8.10
C SER A 233 16.39 1.64 -8.27
N ALA A 234 15.44 1.09 -7.53
CA ALA A 234 14.04 1.51 -7.59
C ALA A 234 13.61 2.13 -6.26
N ASP A 235 13.26 3.41 -6.30
CA ASP A 235 12.60 4.11 -5.20
C ASP A 235 11.09 4.01 -5.40
N THR A 236 10.40 3.30 -4.50
CA THR A 236 8.95 3.11 -4.60
C THR A 236 8.13 4.29 -4.10
N LEU A 237 8.78 5.38 -3.67
CA LEU A 237 8.18 6.57 -3.02
C LEU A 237 7.50 6.30 -1.67
N ILE A 238 7.56 5.04 -1.22
CA ILE A 238 7.07 4.57 0.08
C ILE A 238 8.11 3.71 0.81
N GLU A 239 9.36 3.73 0.36
CA GLU A 239 10.45 3.03 1.04
C GLU A 239 10.68 3.62 2.43
N ASN A 240 11.33 2.85 3.30
CA ASN A 240 11.78 3.38 4.58
C ASN A 240 12.76 4.55 4.35
N VAL A 241 12.50 5.70 4.97
CA VAL A 241 13.30 6.94 4.82
C VAL A 241 14.79 6.68 5.08
N LEU A 242 15.12 5.83 6.06
CA LEU A 242 16.51 5.47 6.37
C LEU A 242 17.17 4.68 5.22
N LEU A 243 16.40 3.80 4.57
CA LEU A 243 16.87 3.04 3.40
C LEU A 243 17.02 3.93 2.17
N VAL A 244 16.08 4.86 1.95
CA VAL A 244 16.18 5.84 0.85
C VAL A 244 17.45 6.67 1.02
N ASN A 245 17.66 7.25 2.19
CA ASN A 245 18.87 8.02 2.50
C ASN A 245 20.15 7.21 2.29
N HIS A 246 20.13 5.92 2.66
CA HIS A 246 21.25 5.01 2.40
C HIS A 246 21.53 4.86 0.89
N ILE A 247 20.52 4.59 0.07
CA ILE A 247 20.67 4.42 -1.38
C ILE A 247 21.21 5.70 -2.03
N TYR A 248 20.65 6.87 -1.70
CA TYR A 248 21.11 8.14 -2.25
C TYR A 248 22.56 8.47 -1.83
N LYS A 249 22.96 8.14 -0.60
CA LYS A 249 24.35 8.30 -0.16
C LYS A 249 25.30 7.34 -0.88
N VAL A 250 24.92 6.08 -1.07
CA VAL A 250 25.72 5.14 -1.87
C VAL A 250 25.85 5.62 -3.32
N LYS A 251 24.77 6.12 -3.93
CA LYS A 251 24.80 6.73 -5.27
C LYS A 251 25.84 7.84 -5.35
N GLU A 252 25.76 8.83 -4.47
CA GLU A 252 26.68 9.98 -4.44
C GLU A 252 28.15 9.52 -4.40
N ARG A 253 28.46 8.54 -3.56
CA ARG A 253 29.84 8.07 -3.39
C ARG A 253 30.32 7.17 -4.52
N VAL A 254 29.45 6.33 -5.06
CA VAL A 254 29.77 5.47 -6.21
C VAL A 254 30.04 6.31 -7.46
N GLU A 255 29.23 7.33 -7.73
CA GLU A 255 29.45 8.25 -8.86
C GLU A 255 30.76 9.06 -8.69
N SER A 256 31.16 9.33 -7.44
CA SER A 256 32.40 10.05 -7.10
C SER A 256 33.69 9.24 -7.28
N LEU A 257 33.62 7.93 -7.57
CA LEU A 257 34.80 7.07 -7.75
C LEU A 257 35.59 7.36 -9.04
N GLY A 258 35.07 8.21 -9.93
CA GLY A 258 35.73 8.51 -11.21
C GLY A 258 35.71 7.36 -12.22
N LEU A 259 34.91 6.33 -11.99
CA LEU A 259 34.78 5.13 -12.84
C LEU A 259 33.78 5.28 -13.99
N GLY A 260 33.12 6.44 -14.12
CA GLY A 260 32.08 6.67 -15.13
C GLY A 260 30.85 5.78 -14.94
N ILE A 261 30.50 5.46 -13.70
CA ILE A 261 29.33 4.65 -13.35
C ILE A 261 28.07 5.51 -13.48
N ASP A 262 27.09 5.05 -14.25
CA ASP A 262 25.75 5.66 -14.28
C ASP A 262 24.89 5.01 -13.18
N PHE A 263 24.49 5.76 -12.16
CA PHE A 263 23.64 5.24 -11.10
C PHE A 263 22.23 5.82 -11.25
N ARG A 264 21.29 5.03 -11.79
CA ARG A 264 19.90 5.45 -11.99
C ARG A 264 19.01 4.98 -10.85
N ILE A 265 18.32 5.94 -10.23
CA ILE A 265 17.22 5.67 -9.30
C ILE A 265 15.93 5.92 -10.07
N VAL A 266 15.17 4.86 -10.31
CA VAL A 266 13.89 4.91 -11.02
C VAL A 266 12.74 5.00 -10.02
N THR A 267 11.68 5.70 -10.40
CA THR A 267 10.46 5.87 -9.59
C THR A 267 9.24 5.43 -10.40
N PRO A 268 8.17 4.93 -9.76
CA PRO A 268 6.91 4.66 -10.46
C PRO A 268 6.35 5.91 -11.13
N GLU A 269 5.76 5.72 -12.30
CA GLU A 269 4.91 6.70 -12.96
C GLU A 269 3.78 7.15 -12.03
N LEU A 270 3.32 8.40 -12.19
CA LEU A 270 2.35 9.02 -11.27
C LEU A 270 1.09 8.16 -11.09
N ASP A 271 0.59 7.55 -12.15
CA ASP A 271 -0.60 6.71 -12.11
C ASP A 271 -0.36 5.37 -11.40
N GLU A 272 0.89 4.92 -11.28
CA GLU A 272 1.30 3.67 -10.64
C GLU A 272 1.79 3.82 -9.20
N THR A 273 1.90 5.05 -8.69
CA THR A 273 2.24 5.33 -7.28
C THR A 273 1.31 4.65 -6.29
N PHE A 274 1.79 4.42 -5.07
CA PHE A 274 1.05 3.67 -4.05
C PHE A 274 -0.30 4.32 -3.70
N HIS A 275 -0.33 5.63 -3.42
CA HIS A 275 -1.57 6.31 -3.03
C HIS A 275 -2.55 6.36 -4.20
N VAL A 276 -2.06 6.60 -5.43
CA VAL A 276 -2.92 6.56 -6.64
C VAL A 276 -3.48 5.16 -6.88
N CYS A 277 -2.72 4.09 -6.64
CA CYS A 277 -3.24 2.72 -6.74
C CYS A 277 -4.32 2.43 -5.69
N VAL A 278 -4.08 2.78 -4.42
CA VAL A 278 -5.00 2.48 -3.32
C VAL A 278 -6.25 3.36 -3.35
N PHE A 279 -6.07 4.68 -3.37
CA PHE A 279 -7.16 5.64 -3.24
C PHE A 279 -7.79 6.00 -4.60
N GLY A 280 -6.98 6.10 -5.64
CA GLY A 280 -7.45 6.37 -7.01
C GLY A 280 -8.04 5.11 -7.65
N LYS A 281 -7.21 4.08 -7.80
CA LYS A 281 -7.57 2.86 -8.51
C LYS A 281 -8.34 1.84 -7.65
N GLY A 282 -8.50 2.08 -6.35
CA GLY A 282 -9.25 1.20 -5.45
C GLY A 282 -8.57 -0.13 -5.15
N TYR A 283 -7.24 -0.21 -5.24
CA TYR A 283 -6.54 -1.47 -4.96
C TYR A 283 -6.50 -1.73 -3.47
N ALA A 284 -6.91 -2.94 -3.08
CA ALA A 284 -6.69 -3.42 -1.72
C ALA A 284 -5.18 -3.33 -1.37
N PRO A 285 -4.83 -2.97 -0.12
CA PRO A 285 -3.43 -2.92 0.29
C PRO A 285 -2.72 -4.25 0.02
N PRO A 286 -1.43 -4.24 -0.37
CA PRO A 286 -0.74 -5.44 -0.85
C PRO A 286 -0.78 -6.60 0.16
N SER A 287 -1.19 -7.78 -0.31
CA SER A 287 -1.26 -9.00 0.49
C SER A 287 -0.30 -10.07 -0.03
N SER A 288 -0.14 -11.18 0.70
CA SER A 288 0.70 -12.29 0.24
C SER A 288 0.26 -12.88 -1.10
N MET A 289 -1.06 -12.86 -1.37
CA MET A 289 -1.68 -13.34 -2.60
C MET A 289 -1.76 -12.28 -3.71
N ASN A 290 -1.79 -11.00 -3.34
CA ASN A 290 -1.92 -9.89 -4.28
C ASN A 290 -0.80 -8.84 -4.05
N ARG A 291 0.37 -9.08 -4.64
CA ARG A 291 1.58 -8.24 -4.52
C ARG A 291 1.76 -7.31 -5.71
N TRP A 292 0.70 -6.58 -6.07
CA TRP A 292 0.73 -5.64 -7.20
C TRP A 292 1.85 -4.59 -7.08
N CYS A 293 2.26 -4.25 -5.84
CA CYS A 293 3.33 -3.30 -5.59
C CYS A 293 4.70 -3.72 -6.14
N VAL A 294 4.99 -5.02 -6.24
CA VAL A 294 6.27 -5.51 -6.80
C VAL A 294 6.34 -5.21 -8.29
N ASP A 295 5.25 -5.47 -9.00
CA ASP A 295 5.16 -5.23 -10.43
C ASP A 295 5.19 -3.73 -10.74
N ARG A 296 4.29 -2.98 -10.10
CA ARG A 296 4.04 -1.56 -10.41
C ARG A 296 5.11 -0.62 -9.88
N LEU A 297 5.50 -0.79 -8.63
CA LEU A 297 6.43 0.16 -7.98
C LEU A 297 7.90 -0.17 -8.23
N LYS A 298 8.24 -1.44 -8.49
CA LYS A 298 9.65 -1.88 -8.61
C LYS A 298 10.03 -2.37 -10.00
N LYS A 299 9.25 -3.26 -10.62
CA LYS A 299 9.64 -3.89 -11.88
C LYS A 299 9.46 -2.98 -13.08
N ARG A 300 8.25 -2.44 -13.30
CA ARG A 300 7.97 -1.60 -14.47
C ARG A 300 8.95 -0.42 -14.64
N PRO A 301 9.27 0.37 -13.59
CA PRO A 301 10.22 1.47 -13.74
C PRO A 301 11.63 1.00 -14.07
N ALA A 302 12.03 -0.18 -13.56
CA ALA A 302 13.33 -0.75 -13.86
C ALA A 302 13.37 -1.31 -15.29
N ASP A 303 12.30 -1.98 -15.72
CA ASP A 303 12.15 -2.55 -17.05
C ASP A 303 12.27 -1.48 -18.14
N GLU A 304 11.68 -0.29 -17.94
CA GLU A 304 11.82 0.85 -18.87
C GLU A 304 13.28 1.26 -19.11
N VAL A 305 14.08 1.32 -18.05
CA VAL A 305 15.53 1.62 -18.16
C VAL A 305 16.29 0.45 -18.79
N LEU A 306 15.93 -0.79 -18.46
CA LEU A 306 16.54 -1.97 -19.10
C LEU A 306 16.24 -2.00 -20.61
N GLU A 307 15.04 -1.62 -21.02
CA GLU A 307 14.61 -1.54 -22.42
C GLU A 307 15.37 -0.44 -23.17
N GLU A 308 15.58 0.72 -22.55
CA GLU A 308 16.41 1.80 -23.09
C GLU A 308 17.82 1.30 -23.43
N TYR A 309 18.48 0.63 -22.47
CA TYR A 309 19.82 0.08 -22.67
C TYR A 309 19.86 -1.06 -23.69
N ALA A 310 18.94 -2.02 -23.58
CA ALA A 310 18.85 -3.12 -24.51
C ALA A 310 18.64 -2.62 -25.95
N GLY A 311 17.75 -1.66 -26.14
CA GLY A 311 17.48 -1.03 -27.43
C GLY A 311 18.68 -0.25 -27.97
N TYR A 312 19.39 0.51 -27.13
CA TYR A 312 20.60 1.23 -27.55
C TYR A 312 21.68 0.27 -28.08
N TYR A 313 22.03 -0.78 -27.32
CA TYR A 313 23.10 -1.71 -27.68
C TYR A 313 22.74 -2.64 -28.84
N ALA A 314 21.49 -3.09 -28.91
CA ALA A 314 21.02 -3.92 -30.02
C ALA A 314 21.04 -3.16 -31.37
N ASN A 315 20.67 -1.88 -31.38
CA ASN A 315 20.52 -1.10 -32.62
C ASN A 315 21.81 -0.38 -33.06
N GLN A 316 22.65 0.08 -32.13
CA GLN A 316 23.79 0.96 -32.45
C GLN A 316 25.10 0.20 -32.57
N THR A 317 25.33 -0.82 -31.74
CA THR A 317 26.66 -1.45 -31.62
C THR A 317 26.65 -2.95 -31.91
N GLY A 318 25.50 -3.62 -31.79
CA GLY A 318 25.39 -5.08 -31.91
C GLY A 318 26.00 -5.82 -30.71
N ASP A 319 26.31 -5.11 -29.63
CA ASP A 319 26.94 -5.67 -28.44
C ASP A 319 25.94 -6.37 -27.52
N HIS A 320 26.48 -7.17 -26.61
CA HIS A 320 25.72 -7.84 -25.56
C HIS A 320 25.79 -7.09 -24.23
N ILE A 321 24.67 -7.09 -23.51
CA ILE A 321 24.54 -6.57 -22.15
C ILE A 321 24.20 -7.71 -21.17
N VAL A 322 24.48 -7.52 -19.88
CA VAL A 322 24.13 -8.49 -18.83
C VAL A 322 23.60 -7.79 -17.59
N LEU A 323 22.54 -8.34 -16.99
CA LEU A 323 21.97 -7.86 -15.72
C LEU A 323 22.44 -8.71 -14.54
N LEU A 324 23.16 -8.09 -13.61
CA LEU A 324 23.65 -8.70 -12.38
C LEU A 324 22.63 -8.54 -11.25
N LEU A 325 22.31 -9.65 -10.58
CA LEU A 325 21.37 -9.70 -9.47
C LEU A 325 22.08 -10.19 -8.19
N GLY A 326 21.91 -9.44 -7.10
CA GLY A 326 22.36 -9.85 -5.76
C GLY A 326 21.43 -10.90 -5.13
N THR A 327 21.31 -12.08 -5.75
CA THR A 327 20.42 -13.17 -5.31
C THR A 327 21.20 -14.44 -4.98
N ARG A 328 20.71 -15.22 -4.01
CA ARG A 328 21.40 -16.39 -3.45
C ARG A 328 20.47 -17.60 -3.33
N SER A 329 21.00 -18.81 -3.53
CA SER A 329 20.25 -20.04 -3.36
C SER A 329 19.84 -20.27 -1.89
N ALA A 330 20.69 -19.88 -0.94
CA ALA A 330 20.47 -20.02 0.49
C ALA A 330 19.68 -18.86 1.14
N GLU A 331 18.81 -18.15 0.39
CA GLU A 331 18.00 -17.04 0.92
C GLU A 331 16.67 -17.52 1.56
N SER A 332 15.95 -18.42 0.89
CA SER A 332 14.75 -19.09 1.41
C SER A 332 14.40 -20.29 0.52
N SER A 333 13.55 -21.21 0.98
CA SER A 333 13.11 -22.35 0.17
C SER A 333 12.42 -21.92 -1.14
N ASN A 334 11.63 -20.84 -1.10
CA ASN A 334 10.99 -20.29 -2.28
C ASN A 334 12.00 -19.65 -3.24
N ARG A 335 13.01 -18.94 -2.70
CA ARG A 335 14.11 -18.38 -3.50
C ARG A 335 14.97 -19.47 -4.11
N ALA A 336 15.29 -20.53 -3.39
CA ALA A 336 16.02 -21.69 -3.92
C ALA A 336 15.29 -22.31 -5.13
N ARG A 337 13.97 -22.57 -5.01
CA ARG A 337 13.15 -23.08 -6.13
C ARG A 337 13.14 -22.12 -7.32
N SER A 338 13.03 -20.82 -7.06
CA SER A 338 13.09 -19.80 -8.11
C SER A 338 14.46 -19.80 -8.79
N MET A 339 15.55 -19.79 -8.02
CA MET A 339 16.92 -19.80 -8.52
C MET A 339 17.20 -21.03 -9.39
N THR A 340 16.81 -22.23 -8.94
CA THR A 340 16.95 -23.46 -9.74
C THR A 340 16.16 -23.35 -11.06
N LYS A 341 14.97 -22.75 -11.04
CA LYS A 341 14.16 -22.57 -12.26
C LYS A 341 14.81 -21.60 -13.26
N PHE A 342 15.37 -20.49 -12.79
CA PHE A 342 15.89 -19.42 -13.65
C PHE A 342 17.36 -19.61 -14.06
N PHE A 343 18.17 -20.24 -13.21
CA PHE A 343 19.62 -20.37 -13.39
C PHE A 343 20.11 -21.82 -13.43
N GLY A 344 19.30 -22.81 -13.05
CA GLY A 344 19.76 -24.20 -12.89
C GLY A 344 20.91 -24.28 -11.90
N ASP A 345 22.00 -24.96 -12.27
CA ASP A 345 23.24 -25.06 -11.50
C ASP A 345 24.26 -23.95 -11.85
N GLU A 346 24.04 -23.23 -12.94
CA GLU A 346 24.90 -22.17 -13.48
C GLU A 346 24.71 -20.81 -12.79
N PHE A 347 25.64 -19.88 -13.02
CA PHE A 347 25.53 -18.49 -12.55
C PHE A 347 24.68 -17.60 -13.46
N PHE A 348 24.44 -18.04 -14.69
CA PHE A 348 23.79 -17.26 -15.74
C PHE A 348 22.42 -17.84 -16.12
N GLY A 349 21.48 -16.94 -16.39
CA GLY A 349 20.13 -17.26 -16.83
C GLY A 349 19.69 -16.36 -17.97
N GLU A 350 18.52 -16.66 -18.54
CA GLU A 350 17.89 -15.82 -19.56
C GLU A 350 17.06 -14.71 -18.89
N HIS A 351 17.18 -13.49 -19.43
CA HIS A 351 16.38 -12.35 -19.01
C HIS A 351 15.59 -11.82 -20.20
N GLN A 352 14.32 -11.49 -20.00
CA GLN A 352 13.41 -11.16 -21.10
C GLN A 352 13.83 -9.91 -21.89
N ILE A 353 14.36 -8.91 -21.19
CA ILE A 353 14.76 -7.61 -21.80
C ILE A 353 16.24 -7.64 -22.21
N THR A 354 17.15 -7.82 -21.25
CA THR A 354 18.60 -7.82 -21.48
C THR A 354 19.14 -9.07 -22.21
N GLY A 355 18.32 -10.09 -22.43
CA GLY A 355 18.74 -11.39 -22.96
C GLY A 355 19.47 -12.27 -21.94
N ARG A 356 20.34 -11.68 -21.11
CA ARG A 356 21.12 -12.40 -20.09
C ARG A 356 21.02 -11.76 -18.71
N THR A 357 20.98 -12.62 -17.68
CA THR A 357 21.18 -12.24 -16.28
C THR A 357 22.25 -13.11 -15.63
N CYS A 358 22.94 -12.57 -14.63
CA CYS A 358 23.96 -13.25 -13.84
C CYS A 358 23.67 -13.05 -12.34
N ALA A 359 23.93 -14.07 -11.52
CA ALA A 359 23.85 -13.99 -10.06
C ALA A 359 25.21 -14.30 -9.44
N PRO A 360 26.16 -13.33 -9.38
CA PRO A 360 27.54 -13.60 -8.97
C PRO A 360 27.67 -14.24 -7.58
N ILE A 361 26.79 -13.84 -6.65
CA ILE A 361 26.79 -14.34 -5.28
C ILE A 361 25.88 -15.56 -5.07
N LYS A 362 25.40 -16.24 -6.13
CA LYS A 362 24.42 -17.35 -6.04
C LYS A 362 24.71 -18.37 -4.95
N ARG A 363 25.99 -18.75 -4.80
CA ARG A 363 26.46 -19.80 -3.87
C ARG A 363 26.78 -19.29 -2.46
N TRP A 364 26.69 -17.99 -2.24
CA TRP A 364 26.97 -17.39 -0.93
C TRP A 364 25.88 -17.73 0.08
N THR A 365 26.29 -17.96 1.32
CA THR A 365 25.39 -18.03 2.47
C THR A 365 25.14 -16.65 3.05
N ALA A 366 24.20 -16.54 3.99
CA ALA A 366 24.03 -15.30 4.75
C ALA A 366 25.30 -14.94 5.54
N ARG A 367 26.03 -15.95 6.05
CA ARG A 367 27.29 -15.77 6.77
C ARG A 367 28.36 -15.16 5.86
N ASP A 368 28.53 -15.68 4.65
CA ASP A 368 29.55 -15.17 3.71
C ASP A 368 29.33 -13.70 3.38
N VAL A 369 28.07 -13.31 3.13
CA VAL A 369 27.71 -11.91 2.87
C VAL A 369 28.07 -11.00 4.05
N ILE A 370 27.72 -11.42 5.26
CA ILE A 370 27.99 -10.63 6.47
C ILE A 370 29.50 -10.54 6.72
N THR A 371 30.21 -11.67 6.66
CA THR A 371 31.68 -11.72 6.80
C THR A 371 32.34 -10.80 5.78
N TYR A 372 31.90 -10.80 4.53
CA TYR A 372 32.42 -9.91 3.50
C TYR A 372 32.21 -8.44 3.84
N LEU A 373 30.97 -8.05 4.20
CA LEU A 373 30.64 -6.67 4.52
C LEU A 373 31.42 -6.14 5.74
N VAL A 374 31.68 -7.00 6.72
CA VAL A 374 32.41 -6.64 7.95
C VAL A 374 33.92 -6.59 7.72
N ARG A 375 34.49 -7.57 7.01
CA ARG A 375 35.95 -7.73 6.84
C ARG A 375 36.51 -6.99 5.63
N THR A 376 35.68 -6.58 4.68
CA THR A 376 36.10 -5.94 3.44
C THR A 376 35.55 -4.53 3.36
N GLU A 377 36.44 -3.55 3.33
CA GLU A 377 36.05 -2.14 3.17
C GLU A 377 35.42 -1.90 1.79
N ALA A 378 34.38 -1.06 1.80
CA ALA A 378 33.73 -0.60 0.58
C ALA A 378 34.67 0.36 -0.16
N PRO A 379 34.73 0.31 -1.51
CA PRO A 379 35.63 1.16 -2.28
C PRO A 379 35.25 2.65 -2.25
N TRP A 380 34.04 2.97 -1.82
CA TRP A 380 33.57 4.35 -1.66
C TRP A 380 33.80 4.82 -0.21
N GLU A 381 34.85 5.64 -0.04
CA GLU A 381 35.30 6.19 1.26
C GLU A 381 34.21 7.07 1.94
N ASP A 382 34.32 7.28 3.26
CA ASP A 382 33.40 8.04 4.14
C ASP A 382 31.95 7.53 4.30
N TYR A 383 31.49 6.59 3.47
CA TYR A 383 30.19 5.94 3.62
C TYR A 383 30.30 4.41 3.47
N GLY A 384 31.14 3.82 4.32
CA GLY A 384 31.43 2.39 4.29
C GLY A 384 30.30 1.49 4.77
N ASN A 385 30.56 0.18 4.73
CA ASN A 385 29.61 -0.88 5.07
C ASN A 385 28.96 -0.69 6.45
N TYR A 386 29.67 -0.12 7.43
CA TYR A 386 29.16 0.18 8.77
C TYR A 386 27.77 0.85 8.79
N ASN A 387 27.50 1.77 7.86
CA ASN A 387 26.19 2.44 7.79
C ASN A 387 25.04 1.47 7.46
N LEU A 388 25.27 0.54 6.53
CA LEU A 388 24.32 -0.51 6.21
C LEU A 388 24.14 -1.46 7.40
N ILE A 389 25.24 -1.78 8.08
CA ILE A 389 25.23 -2.65 9.25
C ILE A 389 24.39 -2.05 10.37
N ASN A 390 24.54 -0.75 10.66
CA ASN A 390 23.74 -0.03 11.65
C ASN A 390 22.24 -0.06 11.33
N LEU A 391 21.91 0.08 10.05
CA LEU A 391 20.54 0.03 9.57
C LEU A 391 19.91 -1.34 9.86
N TYR A 392 20.63 -2.43 9.59
CA TYR A 392 20.22 -3.78 9.96
C TYR A 392 20.22 -4.03 11.48
N GLY A 393 21.11 -3.39 12.25
CA GLY A 393 21.11 -3.41 13.71
C GLY A 393 19.81 -2.87 14.31
N SER A 394 19.43 -1.68 13.88
CA SER A 394 18.18 -1.01 14.28
C SER A 394 16.95 -1.84 13.86
N ALA A 395 16.99 -2.42 12.66
CA ALA A 395 15.95 -3.31 12.16
C ALA A 395 15.79 -4.62 12.96
N ALA A 396 16.86 -5.09 13.60
CA ALA A 396 16.87 -6.32 14.37
C ALA A 396 16.38 -6.11 15.81
N GLY A 397 16.45 -4.89 16.34
CA GLY A 397 16.13 -4.58 17.74
C GLY A 397 17.36 -4.28 18.62
N GLY A 398 18.55 -4.17 18.00
CA GLY A 398 19.79 -3.85 18.69
C GLY A 398 21.00 -4.46 17.99
N TRP A 399 22.20 -4.00 18.39
CA TRP A 399 23.48 -4.51 17.88
C TRP A 399 23.68 -5.98 18.23
N GLU A 400 23.33 -6.36 19.45
CA GLU A 400 23.45 -7.73 19.98
C GLU A 400 22.44 -8.69 19.34
N GLU A 401 21.29 -8.19 18.87
CA GLU A 401 20.25 -9.01 18.23
C GLU A 401 20.47 -9.15 16.72
N CYS A 402 21.38 -8.36 16.13
CA CYS A 402 21.73 -8.39 14.72
C CYS A 402 23.03 -9.15 14.49
N PRO A 403 23.05 -10.21 13.67
CA PRO A 403 24.26 -10.94 13.32
C PRO A 403 25.35 -10.06 12.69
N ILE A 404 24.98 -8.92 12.10
CA ILE A 404 25.89 -7.94 11.52
C ILE A 404 26.43 -6.96 12.58
N GLY A 405 25.65 -6.65 13.62
CA GLY A 405 26.08 -5.81 14.74
C GLY A 405 26.94 -6.59 15.74
N ALA A 406 26.49 -7.79 16.11
CA ALA A 406 27.23 -8.74 16.95
C ALA A 406 28.57 -9.13 16.32
N ALA A 407 28.66 -9.06 14.98
CA ALA A 407 29.90 -9.25 14.24
C ALA A 407 30.99 -8.24 14.48
N MET A 408 30.62 -7.02 14.86
CA MET A 408 31.56 -5.93 15.07
C MET A 408 32.00 -5.84 16.53
N THR A 409 31.33 -6.54 17.45
CA THR A 409 31.55 -6.43 18.89
C THR A 409 32.12 -7.70 19.54
N ASP A 410 32.43 -8.75 18.77
CA ASP A 410 32.92 -10.06 19.26
C ASP A 410 32.02 -10.70 20.34
N ILE A 411 30.70 -10.40 20.31
CA ILE A 411 29.73 -10.94 21.28
C ILE A 411 29.07 -12.17 20.65
N ASN A 412 29.61 -13.35 20.99
CA ASN A 412 29.21 -14.65 20.44
C ASN A 412 27.74 -15.08 20.73
N GLU A 413 27.01 -14.37 21.60
CA GLU A 413 25.64 -14.76 22.02
C GLU A 413 24.53 -14.22 21.10
N GLY A 414 24.82 -13.31 20.18
CA GLY A 414 23.82 -12.58 19.37
C GLY A 414 23.45 -13.15 17.99
N VAL A 415 24.18 -14.16 17.52
CA VAL A 415 24.31 -14.39 16.08
C VAL A 415 23.32 -15.45 15.51
N SER A 416 22.30 -15.84 16.28
CA SER A 416 21.33 -16.88 15.88
C SER A 416 20.03 -16.36 15.22
N SER A 417 19.81 -15.04 15.14
CA SER A 417 18.48 -14.48 14.83
C SER A 417 18.10 -14.36 13.34
N CYS A 418 18.99 -14.62 12.36
CA CYS A 418 18.70 -14.28 10.94
C CYS A 418 18.56 -15.44 9.95
N THR A 419 18.55 -16.72 10.35
CA THR A 419 18.41 -17.83 9.39
C THR A 419 16.99 -18.34 9.20
N SER A 420 16.01 -17.94 10.03
CA SER A 420 14.61 -18.24 9.75
C SER A 420 13.61 -17.37 10.51
N SER A 421 12.63 -16.83 9.79
CA SER A 421 11.42 -16.14 10.30
C SER A 421 11.58 -14.77 10.99
N SER A 422 12.74 -14.47 11.57
CA SER A 422 13.00 -13.25 12.37
C SER A 422 14.12 -12.35 11.81
N GLY A 423 14.45 -12.50 10.52
CA GLY A 423 15.49 -11.68 9.88
C GLY A 423 15.02 -10.24 9.67
N ALA A 424 15.88 -9.28 10.05
CA ALA A 424 15.69 -7.85 9.81
C ALA A 424 15.27 -7.57 8.36
N ARG A 425 14.09 -6.97 8.17
CA ARG A 425 13.53 -6.59 6.86
C ARG A 425 13.60 -5.09 6.67
N MET A 426 14.17 -4.69 5.53
CA MET A 426 14.23 -3.31 5.07
C MET A 426 13.19 -3.10 3.97
N GLY A 427 11.92 -3.15 4.35
CA GLY A 427 10.80 -3.00 3.42
C GLY A 427 10.22 -1.58 3.40
N CYS A 428 9.25 -1.35 2.51
CA CYS A 428 8.48 -0.12 2.46
C CYS A 428 7.66 0.10 3.75
N THR A 429 7.45 1.36 4.12
CA THR A 429 6.79 1.76 5.38
C THR A 429 5.32 1.32 5.43
N PHE A 430 4.66 1.20 4.28
CA PHE A 430 3.26 0.76 4.16
C PHE A 430 3.06 -0.74 3.88
N CYS A 431 4.10 -1.58 4.05
CA CYS A 431 4.04 -3.00 3.67
C CYS A 431 3.01 -3.82 4.47
N SER A 432 1.79 -4.02 3.97
CA SER A 432 0.74 -4.81 4.64
C SER A 432 0.73 -6.31 4.30
N VAL A 433 1.78 -6.79 3.62
CA VAL A 433 1.91 -8.20 3.20
C VAL A 433 2.07 -9.13 4.40
N VAL A 434 2.88 -8.72 5.37
CA VAL A 434 3.22 -9.50 6.56
C VAL A 434 2.31 -9.09 7.72
N LYS A 435 1.98 -10.04 8.62
CA LYS A 435 1.04 -9.79 9.73
C LYS A 435 1.55 -8.66 10.64
N GLU A 436 2.80 -8.76 11.06
CA GLU A 436 3.51 -7.77 11.86
C GLU A 436 4.92 -7.60 11.28
N ASP A 437 5.45 -6.39 11.35
CA ASP A 437 6.78 -6.04 10.80
C ASP A 437 7.59 -5.62 12.00
N THR A 438 8.26 -6.61 12.56
CA THR A 438 9.10 -6.47 13.73
C THR A 438 10.22 -5.47 13.47
N SER A 439 10.71 -5.37 12.23
CA SER A 439 11.78 -4.44 11.87
C SER A 439 11.34 -3.00 11.87
N LEU A 440 10.19 -2.68 11.26
CA LEU A 440 9.65 -1.33 11.34
C LEU A 440 9.29 -0.95 12.78
N ILE A 441 8.74 -1.89 13.56
CA ILE A 441 8.44 -1.66 14.99
C ILE A 441 9.71 -1.39 15.79
N ASN A 442 10.79 -2.13 15.54
CA ASN A 442 12.06 -1.93 16.22
C ASN A 442 12.69 -0.59 15.86
N MET A 443 12.75 -0.24 14.57
CA MET A 443 13.25 1.08 14.15
C MET A 443 12.41 2.23 14.69
N ALA A 444 11.09 2.05 14.83
CA ALA A 444 10.21 3.05 15.42
C ALA A 444 10.44 3.25 16.93
N LYS A 445 11.20 2.38 17.61
CA LYS A 445 11.66 2.66 18.98
C LYS A 445 12.77 3.72 18.98
N ASP A 446 13.64 3.67 17.96
CA ASP A 446 14.75 4.62 17.80
C ASP A 446 14.29 5.93 17.14
N PHE A 447 13.30 5.85 16.23
CA PHE A 447 12.73 6.97 15.46
C PHE A 447 11.20 7.01 15.60
N PRO A 448 10.67 7.32 16.80
CA PRO A 448 9.22 7.24 17.07
C PRO A 448 8.41 8.27 16.29
N ASP A 449 8.93 9.47 16.09
CA ASP A 449 8.22 10.55 15.41
C ASP A 449 8.17 10.30 13.90
N GLU A 450 9.24 9.77 13.32
CA GLU A 450 9.35 9.51 11.88
C GLU A 450 8.67 8.20 11.45
N LEU A 451 8.75 7.14 12.26
CA LEU A 451 8.29 5.80 11.88
C LEU A 451 7.05 5.31 12.64
N GLY A 452 6.75 5.88 13.81
CA GLY A 452 5.58 5.54 14.62
C GLY A 452 4.25 5.67 13.87
N PRO A 453 4.00 6.79 13.15
CA PRO A 453 2.80 6.95 12.31
C PRO A 453 2.61 5.81 11.30
N PHE A 454 3.68 5.37 10.63
CA PHE A 454 3.61 4.28 9.66
C PHE A 454 3.30 2.92 10.30
N VAL A 455 3.82 2.65 11.50
CA VAL A 455 3.48 1.44 12.27
C VAL A 455 1.99 1.42 12.60
N ALA A 456 1.43 2.54 13.03
CA ALA A 456 0.00 2.67 13.31
C ALA A 456 -0.84 2.49 12.04
N MET A 457 -0.50 3.19 10.97
CA MET A 457 -1.23 3.13 9.70
C MET A 457 -1.23 1.72 9.09
N ARG A 458 -0.11 1.00 9.22
CA ARG A 458 0.02 -0.34 8.68
C ARG A 458 -0.94 -1.34 9.31
N LYS A 459 -1.28 -1.20 10.60
CA LYS A 459 -2.32 -2.03 11.25
C LYS A 459 -3.67 -1.84 10.57
N VAL A 460 -3.99 -0.61 10.21
CA VAL A 460 -5.24 -0.23 9.56
C VAL A 460 -5.27 -0.74 8.12
N PHE A 461 -4.20 -0.54 7.35
CA PHE A 461 -4.08 -1.13 6.01
C PHE A 461 -4.15 -2.66 6.03
N LYS A 462 -3.61 -3.30 7.06
CA LYS A 462 -3.70 -4.76 7.20
C LYS A 462 -5.14 -5.21 7.43
N ALA A 463 -5.86 -4.51 8.31
CA ALA A 463 -7.26 -4.79 8.58
C ALA A 463 -8.16 -4.51 7.37
N ALA A 464 -7.85 -3.50 6.56
CA ALA A 464 -8.60 -3.20 5.33
C ALA A 464 -8.51 -4.30 4.25
N GLN A 465 -7.57 -5.25 4.36
CA GLN A 465 -7.54 -6.46 3.50
C GLN A 465 -8.58 -7.50 3.89
N ASP A 466 -9.19 -7.36 5.06
CA ASP A 466 -10.18 -8.29 5.58
C ASP A 466 -11.58 -7.87 5.12
N ILE A 467 -12.23 -8.75 4.36
CA ILE A 467 -13.58 -8.53 3.82
C ILE A 467 -14.61 -8.25 4.93
N ARG A 468 -14.34 -8.70 6.16
CA ARG A 468 -15.25 -8.53 7.29
C ARG A 468 -15.52 -7.07 7.65
N TYR A 469 -14.63 -6.14 7.28
CA TYR A 469 -14.86 -4.70 7.45
C TYR A 469 -15.71 -4.09 6.33
N GLY A 470 -16.16 -4.90 5.37
CA GLY A 470 -16.83 -4.43 4.17
C GLY A 470 -15.96 -3.59 3.25
N SER A 471 -14.65 -3.78 3.34
CA SER A 471 -13.67 -2.98 2.62
C SER A 471 -13.67 -3.15 1.12
N LEU A 472 -14.06 -4.33 0.64
CA LEU A 472 -14.09 -4.62 -0.78
C LEU A 472 -15.52 -4.58 -1.31
N THR A 473 -15.64 -4.18 -2.57
CA THR A 473 -16.91 -4.28 -3.28
C THR A 473 -17.21 -5.76 -3.53
N GLY A 474 -18.47 -6.16 -3.36
CA GLY A 474 -18.92 -7.53 -3.64
C GLY A 474 -18.85 -7.92 -5.12
N TYR A 475 -18.51 -6.98 -5.99
CA TYR A 475 -18.44 -7.12 -7.43
C TYR A 475 -17.14 -6.56 -7.99
N LYS A 476 -16.54 -7.28 -8.94
CA LYS A 476 -15.29 -6.92 -9.63
C LYS A 476 -15.57 -6.47 -11.06
N ARG A 477 -14.72 -5.58 -11.58
CA ARG A 477 -14.78 -5.13 -12.98
C ARG A 477 -14.31 -6.21 -13.94
N VAL A 478 -15.00 -6.34 -15.07
CA VAL A 478 -14.61 -7.17 -16.20
C VAL A 478 -13.68 -6.36 -17.10
N ARG A 479 -12.48 -6.88 -17.40
CA ARG A 479 -11.55 -6.21 -18.32
C ARG A 479 -12.06 -6.32 -19.76
N GLY A 480 -12.13 -5.18 -20.47
CA GLY A 480 -12.27 -5.14 -21.94
C GLY A 480 -13.64 -4.78 -22.51
N THR A 481 -14.65 -4.45 -21.71
CA THR A 481 -15.96 -4.01 -22.21
C THR A 481 -15.99 -2.49 -22.40
N LYS A 482 -16.14 -2.02 -23.65
CA LYS A 482 -16.58 -0.65 -23.94
C LYS A 482 -18.00 -0.47 -23.38
N ALA A 483 -18.30 0.71 -22.83
CA ALA A 483 -19.66 1.06 -22.40
C ALA A 483 -20.62 0.80 -23.57
N GLY A 484 -21.54 -0.15 -23.38
CA GLY A 484 -22.58 -0.44 -24.36
C GLY A 484 -23.56 0.73 -24.43
N GLU A 485 -24.00 1.05 -25.64
CA GLU A 485 -25.24 1.80 -25.84
C GLU A 485 -26.39 0.97 -25.24
N GLU A 486 -27.31 1.62 -24.53
CA GLU A 486 -28.36 1.06 -23.66
C GLU A 486 -27.92 0.68 -22.22
N GLY A 487 -27.75 1.70 -21.37
CA GLY A 487 -28.38 1.81 -20.03
C GLY A 487 -28.22 0.72 -18.95
N GLN A 488 -27.65 -0.46 -19.23
CA GLN A 488 -27.36 -1.48 -18.25
C GLN A 488 -25.91 -1.34 -17.80
N MET A 489 -25.73 -0.69 -16.63
CA MET A 489 -24.49 -0.63 -15.84
C MET A 489 -23.83 -2.01 -15.63
N LEU A 490 -24.61 -3.08 -15.82
CA LEU A 490 -24.36 -4.45 -15.44
C LEU A 490 -23.46 -5.26 -16.38
N GLY A 491 -23.18 -4.76 -17.60
CA GLY A 491 -22.27 -5.44 -18.53
C GLY A 491 -20.79 -5.38 -18.15
N GLN A 492 -20.43 -4.59 -17.14
CA GLN A 492 -19.04 -4.30 -16.76
C GLN A 492 -18.60 -4.89 -15.42
N LEU A 493 -19.53 -5.44 -14.62
CA LEU A 493 -19.25 -5.97 -13.29
C LEU A 493 -19.68 -7.43 -13.18
N THR A 494 -18.90 -8.23 -12.47
CA THR A 494 -19.19 -9.64 -12.19
C THR A 494 -18.96 -9.91 -10.71
N SER A 495 -19.56 -10.97 -10.19
CA SER A 495 -19.39 -11.36 -8.79
C SER A 495 -17.92 -11.69 -8.47
N GLY A 496 -17.42 -11.20 -7.35
CA GLY A 496 -16.06 -11.48 -6.88
C GLY A 496 -15.53 -10.43 -5.90
N LEU A 497 -14.28 -10.64 -5.45
CA LEU A 497 -13.56 -9.62 -4.68
C LEU A 497 -13.23 -8.45 -5.61
N GLY A 498 -13.91 -7.32 -5.42
CA GLY A 498 -13.72 -6.13 -6.24
C GLY A 498 -12.73 -5.11 -5.66
N ASP A 499 -12.95 -3.85 -6.01
CA ASP A 499 -12.14 -2.71 -5.59
C ASP A 499 -12.42 -2.36 -4.13
N LEU A 500 -11.56 -1.57 -3.48
CA LEU A 500 -11.87 -0.92 -2.22
C LEU A 500 -13.09 -0.02 -2.37
N THR A 501 -14.03 -0.09 -1.44
CA THR A 501 -15.18 0.83 -1.37
C THR A 501 -14.71 2.27 -1.15
N LEU A 502 -15.50 3.24 -1.63
CA LEU A 502 -15.19 4.66 -1.40
C LEU A 502 -15.14 4.96 0.10
N ASP A 503 -16.03 4.35 0.90
CA ASP A 503 -16.10 4.51 2.35
C ASP A 503 -14.81 4.10 3.07
N ILE A 504 -14.26 2.92 2.77
CA ILE A 504 -12.99 2.52 3.37
C ILE A 504 -11.85 3.41 2.89
N ARG A 505 -11.88 3.89 1.65
CA ARG A 505 -10.86 4.86 1.19
C ARG A 505 -10.93 6.16 2.00
N VAL A 506 -12.13 6.65 2.35
CA VAL A 506 -12.31 7.80 3.25
C VAL A 506 -11.69 7.52 4.61
N LEU A 507 -12.07 6.41 5.26
CA LEU A 507 -11.55 6.07 6.59
C LEU A 507 -10.02 5.92 6.61
N LEU A 508 -9.45 5.36 5.54
CA LEU A 508 -8.01 5.24 5.38
C LEU A 508 -7.33 6.61 5.18
N LEU A 509 -7.93 7.52 4.40
CA LEU A 509 -7.42 8.88 4.20
C LEU A 509 -7.48 9.69 5.49
N GLU A 510 -8.61 9.70 6.18
CA GLU A 510 -8.79 10.36 7.49
C GLU A 510 -7.76 9.83 8.48
N LYS A 511 -7.60 8.50 8.56
CA LYS A 511 -6.62 7.91 9.47
C LYS A 511 -5.17 8.25 9.12
N MET A 512 -4.84 8.36 7.83
CA MET A 512 -3.51 8.84 7.41
C MET A 512 -3.29 10.29 7.83
N PHE A 513 -4.29 11.14 7.63
CA PHE A 513 -4.24 12.55 7.99
C PHE A 513 -4.09 12.74 9.51
N ASP A 514 -4.87 12.02 10.31
CA ASP A 514 -4.79 12.02 11.78
C ASP A 514 -3.41 11.61 12.31
N LEU A 515 -2.72 10.74 11.57
CA LEU A 515 -1.38 10.27 11.90
C LEU A 515 -0.28 11.23 11.41
N GLY A 516 -0.63 12.35 10.76
CA GLY A 516 0.32 13.32 10.23
C GLY A 516 1.09 12.83 8.99
N LEU A 517 0.59 11.79 8.31
CA LEU A 517 1.19 11.31 7.07
C LEU A 517 0.82 12.24 5.91
N THR A 518 1.68 12.33 4.89
CA THR A 518 1.49 13.23 3.76
C THR A 518 1.23 12.48 2.46
N ILE A 519 0.43 13.06 1.57
CA ILE A 519 0.28 12.60 0.18
C ILE A 519 0.73 13.74 -0.74
N PRO A 520 1.63 13.49 -1.71
CA PRO A 520 2.05 14.52 -2.66
C PRO A 520 0.87 15.17 -3.41
N GLN A 521 0.91 16.48 -3.62
CA GLN A 521 -0.18 17.25 -4.24
C GLN A 521 -0.56 16.74 -5.65
N ASN A 522 0.42 16.35 -6.45
CA ASN A 522 0.21 15.72 -7.75
C ASN A 522 -0.54 14.39 -7.65
N GLU A 523 -0.25 13.57 -6.63
CA GLU A 523 -0.98 12.33 -6.36
C GLU A 523 -2.41 12.62 -5.90
N VAL A 524 -2.63 13.63 -5.06
CA VAL A 524 -3.97 14.05 -4.61
C VAL A 524 -4.87 14.39 -5.81
N PHE A 525 -4.38 15.23 -6.72
CA PHE A 525 -5.14 15.58 -7.93
C PHE A 525 -5.33 14.39 -8.87
N LYS A 526 -4.31 13.53 -9.01
CA LYS A 526 -4.42 12.33 -9.84
C LYS A 526 -5.42 11.32 -9.27
N ILE A 527 -5.44 11.13 -7.96
CA ILE A 527 -6.43 10.31 -7.27
C ILE A 527 -7.82 10.84 -7.63
N TYR A 528 -8.07 12.14 -7.42
CA TYR A 528 -9.37 12.72 -7.70
C TYR A 528 -9.80 12.53 -9.17
N SER A 529 -8.92 12.80 -10.14
CA SER A 529 -9.19 12.57 -11.57
C SER A 529 -9.55 11.11 -11.86
N ILE A 530 -8.77 10.14 -11.35
CA ILE A 530 -9.02 8.72 -11.59
C ILE A 530 -10.35 8.29 -10.96
N VAL A 531 -10.64 8.69 -9.73
CA VAL A 531 -11.91 8.31 -9.07
C VAL A 531 -13.08 8.94 -9.82
N ARG A 532 -12.96 10.20 -10.26
CA ARG A 532 -14.00 10.85 -11.07
C ARG A 532 -14.24 10.11 -12.39
N GLU A 533 -13.19 9.80 -13.13
CA GLU A 533 -13.27 9.10 -14.42
C GLU A 533 -13.81 7.68 -14.28
N ARG A 534 -13.56 7.03 -13.15
CA ARG A 534 -13.95 5.65 -12.90
C ARG A 534 -15.34 5.52 -12.34
N GLU A 535 -15.64 6.25 -11.28
CA GLU A 535 -16.80 6.01 -10.42
C GLU A 535 -18.06 6.75 -10.96
N PHE A 536 -17.94 7.93 -11.59
CA PHE A 536 -19.10 8.62 -12.18
C PHE A 536 -19.80 7.80 -13.29
N PRO A 537 -19.07 7.18 -14.24
CA PRO A 537 -19.71 6.32 -15.23
C PRO A 537 -20.39 5.07 -14.64
N GLU A 538 -20.12 4.73 -13.37
CA GLU A 538 -20.79 3.63 -12.65
C GLU A 538 -21.96 4.11 -11.77
N GLY A 539 -22.35 5.39 -11.89
CA GLY A 539 -23.44 5.98 -11.12
C GLY A 539 -23.10 6.28 -9.66
N ILE A 540 -21.83 6.17 -9.27
CA ILE A 540 -21.37 6.47 -7.91
C ILE A 540 -21.18 7.97 -7.76
N ALA A 541 -21.96 8.57 -6.87
CA ALA A 541 -21.78 9.95 -6.48
C ALA A 541 -20.45 10.09 -5.70
N LEU A 542 -19.57 10.98 -6.15
CA LEU A 542 -18.41 11.36 -5.35
C LEU A 542 -18.88 12.14 -4.13
N THR A 543 -18.86 11.48 -2.98
CA THR A 543 -19.31 12.05 -1.70
C THR A 543 -18.44 13.24 -1.29
N ARG A 544 -19.04 14.20 -0.57
CA ARG A 544 -18.31 15.33 0.01
C ARG A 544 -17.21 14.85 0.95
N ARG A 545 -17.47 13.80 1.74
CA ARG A 545 -16.50 13.19 2.66
C ARG A 545 -15.24 12.71 1.97
N PHE A 546 -15.38 12.08 0.81
CA PHE A 546 -14.22 11.65 0.04
C PHE A 546 -13.38 12.84 -0.42
N LYS A 547 -14.03 13.91 -0.89
CA LYS A 547 -13.33 15.15 -1.29
C LYS A 547 -12.64 15.79 -0.09
N ASP A 548 -13.35 15.97 1.03
CA ASP A 548 -12.82 16.59 2.24
C ASP A 548 -11.63 15.79 2.79
N ALA A 549 -11.74 14.47 2.89
CA ALA A 549 -10.66 13.59 3.35
C ALA A 549 -9.45 13.59 2.39
N LEU A 550 -9.68 13.61 1.08
CA LEU A 550 -8.60 13.62 0.09
C LEU A 550 -7.91 15.00 0.00
N PHE A 551 -8.67 16.09 0.05
CA PHE A 551 -8.14 17.44 -0.08
C PHE A 551 -7.61 18.02 1.23
N ALA A 552 -7.82 17.35 2.36
CA ALA A 552 -7.11 17.63 3.60
C ALA A 552 -5.57 17.57 3.44
N PHE A 553 -5.07 16.78 2.49
CA PHE A 553 -3.64 16.68 2.18
C PHE A 553 -3.09 17.84 1.33
N LEU A 554 -3.95 18.76 0.86
CA LEU A 554 -3.51 19.96 0.15
C LEU A 554 -3.09 21.04 1.14
N PRO A 555 -2.08 21.87 0.80
CA PRO A 555 -1.71 23.03 1.62
C PRO A 555 -2.88 24.01 1.86
N VAL A 556 -3.79 24.09 0.88
CA VAL A 556 -4.99 24.92 0.92
C VAL A 556 -6.19 24.07 0.59
N HIS A 557 -7.12 23.93 1.53
CA HIS A 557 -8.37 23.23 1.28
C HIS A 557 -9.23 24.05 0.31
N PRO A 558 -9.76 23.44 -0.77
CA PRO A 558 -10.47 24.15 -1.84
C PRO A 558 -11.86 24.69 -1.48
N GLY A 559 -12.25 24.70 -0.20
CA GLY A 559 -13.54 25.24 0.24
C GLY A 559 -14.77 24.48 -0.29
N HIS A 560 -15.80 25.22 -0.71
CA HIS A 560 -17.10 24.66 -1.13
C HIS A 560 -17.11 24.17 -2.58
N PHE A 561 -17.55 22.94 -2.80
CA PHE A 561 -17.62 22.28 -4.10
C PHE A 561 -18.95 22.53 -4.82
N GLU A 562 -19.30 23.78 -5.11
CA GLU A 562 -20.46 24.08 -5.96
C GLU A 562 -20.16 25.16 -7.01
N THR A 563 -20.78 24.94 -8.19
CA THR A 563 -20.70 25.68 -9.45
C THR A 563 -19.49 25.41 -10.35
N SER A 564 -19.82 25.09 -11.60
CA SER A 564 -18.96 24.66 -12.69
C SER A 564 -17.93 25.72 -13.06
N TYR A 565 -16.68 25.52 -12.67
CA TYR A 565 -15.57 26.32 -13.16
C TYR A 565 -15.28 26.00 -14.63
N SER A 566 -14.76 26.99 -15.36
CA SER A 566 -14.35 26.78 -16.75
C SER A 566 -13.23 25.73 -16.81
N PRO A 567 -13.22 24.80 -17.78
CA PRO A 567 -12.19 23.75 -17.92
C PRO A 567 -10.75 24.30 -18.05
N ILE A 568 -10.60 25.60 -18.33
CA ILE A 568 -9.31 26.29 -18.37
C ILE A 568 -8.77 26.53 -16.95
N TRP A 569 -9.65 26.81 -15.98
CA TRP A 569 -9.33 27.15 -14.59
C TRP A 569 -9.48 25.96 -13.63
N ASP A 570 -10.24 24.94 -14.04
CA ASP A 570 -10.38 23.67 -13.32
C ASP A 570 -10.34 22.50 -14.31
N PRO A 571 -9.17 22.20 -14.90
CA PRO A 571 -9.03 21.15 -15.91
C PRO A 571 -9.41 19.76 -15.39
N TRP A 572 -9.43 19.57 -14.07
CA TRP A 572 -9.74 18.30 -13.41
C TRP A 572 -11.17 18.21 -12.88
N GLY A 573 -11.98 19.28 -12.98
CA GLY A 573 -13.33 19.38 -12.37
C GLY A 573 -13.31 19.15 -10.86
N SER A 574 -12.23 19.59 -10.23
CA SER A 574 -11.91 19.50 -8.82
C SER A 574 -12.60 20.58 -7.97
N GLY A 575 -13.17 21.61 -8.61
CA GLY A 575 -13.69 22.79 -7.94
C GLY A 575 -12.60 23.68 -7.34
N VAL A 576 -11.33 23.40 -7.64
CA VAL A 576 -10.17 24.07 -7.06
C VAL A 576 -9.63 25.06 -8.08
N ASP A 577 -9.82 26.36 -7.83
CA ASP A 577 -8.89 27.35 -8.37
C ASP A 577 -7.55 27.03 -7.71
N ALA A 578 -6.53 26.67 -8.49
CA ALA A 578 -5.24 26.25 -7.96
C ALA A 578 -4.57 27.45 -7.29
N PHE A 579 -4.91 27.75 -6.04
CA PHE A 579 -4.29 28.79 -5.25
C PHE A 579 -2.80 28.53 -5.22
N THR A 580 -2.06 29.33 -5.98
CA THR A 580 -0.61 29.30 -5.98
C THR A 580 -0.11 29.95 -4.70
N GLU A 581 1.15 29.71 -4.32
CA GLU A 581 1.78 30.46 -3.23
C GLU A 581 1.75 31.98 -3.49
N GLU A 582 1.70 32.39 -4.74
CA GLU A 582 1.61 33.80 -5.15
C GLU A 582 0.21 34.37 -4.87
N ASP A 583 -0.85 33.58 -5.06
CA ASP A 583 -2.22 33.97 -4.73
C ASP A 583 -2.42 34.10 -3.22
N VAL A 584 -1.81 33.21 -2.43
CA VAL A 584 -1.82 33.31 -0.95
C VAL A 584 -1.11 34.59 -0.49
N LYS A 585 0.09 34.86 -1.00
CA LYS A 585 0.83 36.12 -0.71
C LYS A 585 0.03 37.34 -1.16
N ALA A 586 -0.68 37.26 -2.28
CA ALA A 586 -1.54 38.33 -2.76
C ALA A 586 -2.74 38.58 -1.83
N ILE A 587 -3.40 37.51 -1.35
CA ILE A 587 -4.51 37.60 -0.39
C ILE A 587 -4.04 38.17 0.95
N GLU A 588 -2.91 37.70 1.49
CA GLU A 588 -2.36 38.21 2.74
C GLU A 588 -2.04 39.71 2.64
N ARG A 589 -1.46 40.13 1.52
CA ARG A 589 -1.20 41.55 1.24
C ARG A 589 -2.49 42.36 1.20
N ILE A 590 -3.55 41.85 0.56
CA ILE A 590 -4.85 42.55 0.50
C ILE A 590 -5.49 42.62 1.89
N LYS A 591 -5.50 41.53 2.66
CA LYS A 591 -6.00 41.52 4.05
C LYS A 591 -5.25 42.50 4.94
N ALA A 592 -3.94 42.61 4.78
CA ALA A 592 -3.13 43.58 5.50
C ALA A 592 -3.49 45.03 5.11
N GLN A 593 -3.73 45.29 3.81
CA GLN A 593 -4.19 46.59 3.31
C GLN A 593 -5.59 46.94 3.83
N GLU A 594 -6.53 45.99 3.86
CA GLU A 594 -7.87 46.19 4.42
C GLU A 594 -7.84 46.43 5.93
N ALA A 595 -7.00 45.69 6.67
CA ALA A 595 -6.80 45.90 8.10
C ALA A 595 -6.23 47.30 8.38
N ALA A 596 -5.25 47.74 7.58
CA ALA A 596 -4.69 49.09 7.66
C ALA A 596 -5.72 50.18 7.30
N ALA A 597 -6.53 49.95 6.27
CA ALA A 597 -7.60 50.87 5.88
C ALA A 597 -8.70 50.97 6.95
N ARG A 598 -9.09 49.85 7.58
CA ARG A 598 -10.04 49.84 8.71
C ARG A 598 -9.47 50.54 9.94
N ALA A 599 -8.18 50.42 10.20
CA ALA A 599 -7.51 51.15 11.28
C ALA A 599 -7.47 52.66 11.00
N ALA A 600 -7.26 53.08 9.75
CA ALA A 600 -7.25 54.50 9.36
C ALA A 600 -8.64 55.17 9.45
N VAL A 601 -9.73 54.43 9.27
CA VAL A 601 -11.11 54.93 9.42
C VAL A 601 -11.54 54.99 10.90
N ALA A 602 -10.80 54.33 11.81
CA ALA A 602 -11.10 54.30 13.24
C ALA A 602 -10.45 55.43 14.06
N GLU A 603 -9.69 56.35 13.44
CA GLU A 603 -9.20 57.56 14.12
C GLU A 603 -10.29 58.65 14.14
N PRO A 604 -10.72 59.15 15.32
CA PRO A 604 -11.76 60.16 15.40
C PRO A 604 -11.19 61.53 15.04
N GLU A 605 -11.64 62.12 13.93
CA GLU A 605 -11.43 63.54 13.66
C GLU A 605 -12.10 64.37 14.76
N ILE A 606 -11.24 65.03 15.54
CA ILE A 606 -11.57 65.96 16.61
C ILE A 606 -12.39 67.11 16.00
N MET A 607 -13.63 67.24 16.46
CA MET A 607 -14.44 68.45 16.33
C MET A 607 -13.63 69.69 16.73
N THR A 608 -13.48 70.65 15.81
CA THR A 608 -13.48 72.06 16.19
C THR A 608 -14.03 72.93 15.06
N THR A 609 -15.14 73.62 15.36
CA THR A 609 -15.59 74.92 14.80
C THR A 609 -16.00 74.90 13.30
N ILE A 610 -17.22 75.25 12.85
CA ILE A 610 -17.98 76.49 13.04
C ILE A 610 -19.46 76.25 12.60
N LEU A 611 -20.44 76.59 13.45
CA LEU A 611 -21.85 76.89 13.10
C LEU A 611 -21.92 78.21 12.31
N PRO A 612 -22.88 78.47 11.39
CA PRO A 612 -24.31 78.38 11.73
C PRO A 612 -25.30 77.94 10.62
N GLU A 613 -26.40 77.39 11.10
CA GLU A 613 -27.69 77.31 10.41
C GLU A 613 -28.20 78.72 10.04
N VAL A 614 -28.50 78.91 8.77
CA VAL A 614 -29.65 79.69 8.29
C VAL A 614 -30.34 78.85 7.23
N ILE A 615 -31.53 78.34 7.63
CA ILE A 615 -32.61 77.70 6.84
C ILE A 615 -32.43 76.22 6.52
#